data_AF-A0A8C4H242-F1
#
_entry.id   AF-A0A8C4H242-F1
#
_cell.length_a   1.000
_cell.length_b   1.000
_cell.length_c   1.000
_cell.angle_alpha   90.00
_cell.angle_beta   90.00
_cell.angle_gamma   90.00
#
_symmetry.space_group_name_H-M   'P 1'
#
loop_
_entity.id
_entity.type
_entity.pdbx_description
1 polymer ?
#
loop_
_entity_poly.entity_id
_entity_poly.type
_entity_poly.pdbx_seq_one_letter_code
_entity_poly.pdbx_strand_id
1 'polypeptide(L)'
;DISDAEWEDMLEGFDERSYLSARRWKPGDDPYTLYAFNQRESERIPSNRALRDTRHYRCTTLRYDSDLPPTSIIVTFHNEARSTLLRTIRSVLNRTPVHLIHEIILVDDFSEDGLIRSRVRGADAARAGVLTFLDSHCEVNKDWLPPLLQRIKQDPTRVVSPVIDIINMDTFAYVAASADLRGGFDWSLHFKWEQLSPEQRARRTDPTQPIKTPIIAGGLFVIDRSWFNHLGKYDTAMDIWGGENFEISFRVWQCGGSLEILPCSRVGHVFRKKHPYIFPEGNANTYIKNTRRTAEVWMDDFRLFYYSARPAARGKSYGDIQGRVDLRKKLKCKSFKWYLDNVYPELK
;
A
#
# COMPACT_ATOMS: atom_id res chain seq x y z
N ASP A 1 -29.71 -0.89 3.87
CA ASP A 1 -28.85 -1.16 2.71
C ASP A 1 -29.24 -0.24 1.58
N ILE A 2 -28.26 0.41 0.97
CA ILE A 2 -28.44 1.29 -0.20
C ILE A 2 -28.52 0.38 -1.43
N SER A 3 -29.54 0.54 -2.27
CA SER A 3 -29.67 -0.21 -3.53
C SER A 3 -28.63 0.26 -4.57
N ASP A 4 -28.34 -0.59 -5.57
CA ASP A 4 -27.39 -0.22 -6.65
C ASP A 4 -27.85 1.06 -7.40
N ALA A 5 -29.16 1.26 -7.56
CA ALA A 5 -29.72 2.46 -8.19
C ALA A 5 -29.55 3.73 -7.33
N GLU A 6 -29.80 3.63 -6.02
CA GLU A 6 -29.56 4.75 -5.09
C GLU A 6 -28.07 5.09 -5.02
N TRP A 7 -27.21 4.08 -5.12
CA TRP A 7 -25.76 4.26 -5.18
C TRP A 7 -25.32 5.01 -6.44
N GLU A 8 -25.86 4.65 -7.60
CA GLU A 8 -25.60 5.35 -8.86
C GLU A 8 -26.08 6.80 -8.82
N ASP A 9 -27.28 7.08 -8.29
CA ASP A 9 -27.81 8.44 -8.15
C ASP A 9 -26.94 9.31 -7.23
N MET A 10 -26.50 8.77 -6.09
CA MET A 10 -25.55 9.46 -5.19
C MET A 10 -24.22 9.78 -5.88
N LEU A 11 -23.75 8.89 -6.76
CA LEU A 11 -22.54 9.10 -7.55
C LEU A 11 -22.74 10.20 -8.60
N GLU A 12 -23.90 10.29 -9.22
CA GLU A 12 -24.20 11.31 -10.23
C GLU A 12 -24.42 12.71 -9.63
N GLY A 13 -24.94 12.79 -8.39
CA GLY A 13 -25.18 14.05 -7.68
C GLY A 13 -23.93 14.85 -7.27
N PHE A 14 -22.72 14.28 -7.41
CA PHE A 14 -21.48 14.98 -7.06
C PHE A 14 -21.08 16.01 -8.12
N ASP A 15 -20.97 17.30 -7.74
CA ASP A 15 -20.49 18.37 -8.63
C ASP A 15 -18.96 18.28 -8.86
N GLU A 16 -18.61 17.38 -9.78
CA GLU A 16 -17.24 17.13 -10.21
C GLU A 16 -16.59 18.38 -10.81
N ARG A 17 -17.36 19.22 -11.51
CA ARG A 17 -16.84 20.41 -12.17
C ARG A 17 -16.38 21.43 -11.14
N SER A 18 -17.21 21.72 -10.14
CA SER A 18 -16.84 22.63 -9.05
C SER A 18 -15.64 22.08 -8.28
N TYR A 19 -15.65 20.79 -7.93
CA TYR A 19 -14.55 20.15 -7.23
C TYR A 19 -13.21 20.26 -7.98
N LEU A 20 -13.17 19.93 -9.28
CA LEU A 20 -11.94 19.99 -10.07
C LEU A 20 -11.47 21.42 -10.35
N SER A 21 -12.36 22.41 -10.34
CA SER A 21 -12.01 23.80 -10.66
C SER A 21 -11.15 24.51 -9.60
N ALA A 22 -11.26 24.12 -8.32
CA ALA A 22 -10.67 24.86 -7.21
C ALA A 22 -9.12 24.89 -7.18
N ARG A 23 -8.45 23.93 -7.82
CA ARG A 23 -6.97 23.86 -7.93
C ARG A 23 -6.51 23.40 -9.31
N ARG A 24 -7.20 23.88 -10.35
CA ARG A 24 -6.89 23.53 -11.74
C ARG A 24 -5.50 24.00 -12.16
N TRP A 25 -4.80 23.22 -12.98
CA TRP A 25 -3.56 23.66 -13.62
C TRP A 25 -3.80 24.90 -14.49
N LYS A 26 -2.86 25.85 -14.48
CA LYS A 26 -2.95 27.09 -15.26
C LYS A 26 -1.98 27.07 -16.45
N PRO A 27 -2.39 27.56 -17.64
CA PRO A 27 -1.49 27.72 -18.76
C PRO A 27 -0.25 28.56 -18.39
N GLY A 28 0.94 28.03 -18.64
CA GLY A 28 2.22 28.66 -18.30
C GLY A 28 2.92 28.05 -17.09
N ASP A 29 2.18 27.38 -16.19
CA ASP A 29 2.77 26.69 -15.04
C ASP A 29 3.39 25.34 -15.45
N ASP A 30 4.47 24.94 -14.79
CA ASP A 30 5.00 23.58 -14.92
C ASP A 30 4.01 22.57 -14.29
N PRO A 31 3.43 21.63 -15.07
CA PRO A 31 2.43 20.71 -14.58
C PRO A 31 2.94 19.69 -13.57
N TYR A 32 4.27 19.60 -13.35
CA TYR A 32 4.88 18.64 -12.42
C TYR A 32 5.22 19.22 -11.05
N THR A 33 5.29 20.55 -10.91
CA THR A 33 5.85 21.22 -9.73
C THR A 33 5.12 20.85 -8.42
N LEU A 34 3.79 20.77 -8.43
CA LEU A 34 3.01 20.53 -7.21
C LEU A 34 2.94 19.06 -6.78
N TYR A 35 2.85 18.14 -7.75
CA TYR A 35 2.47 16.75 -7.44
C TYR A 35 3.49 15.72 -7.94
N ALA A 36 4.56 16.15 -8.59
CA ALA A 36 5.60 15.31 -9.18
C ALA A 36 5.09 14.29 -10.23
N PHE A 37 3.97 14.62 -10.89
CA PHE A 37 3.41 13.99 -12.08
C PHE A 37 2.68 15.06 -12.90
N ASN A 38 2.32 14.76 -14.15
CA ASN A 38 1.70 15.71 -15.07
C ASN A 38 0.24 16.03 -14.69
N GLN A 39 0.03 17.07 -13.89
CA GLN A 39 -1.31 17.50 -13.48
C GLN A 39 -2.23 17.78 -14.67
N ARG A 40 -1.70 18.44 -15.71
CA ARG A 40 -2.45 18.81 -16.90
C ARG A 40 -3.03 17.59 -17.62
N GLU A 41 -2.25 16.53 -17.81
CA GLU A 41 -2.78 15.32 -18.44
C GLU A 41 -3.78 14.60 -17.52
N SER A 42 -3.54 14.58 -16.20
CA SER A 42 -4.49 14.01 -15.24
C SER A 42 -5.87 14.69 -15.28
N GLU A 43 -5.90 16.03 -15.39
CA GLU A 43 -7.14 16.82 -15.43
C GLU A 43 -7.91 16.70 -16.75
N ARG A 44 -7.28 16.24 -17.83
CA ARG A 44 -7.95 15.97 -19.11
C ARG A 44 -8.70 14.65 -19.12
N ILE A 45 -8.35 13.74 -18.21
CA ILE A 45 -8.89 12.40 -18.17
C ILE A 45 -10.15 12.40 -17.29
N PRO A 46 -11.26 11.79 -17.73
CA PRO A 46 -12.46 11.64 -16.91
C PRO A 46 -12.19 10.92 -15.58
N SER A 47 -12.88 11.31 -14.50
CA SER A 47 -12.76 10.66 -13.19
C SER A 47 -13.19 9.18 -13.22
N ASN A 48 -14.13 8.84 -14.11
CA ASN A 48 -14.71 7.51 -14.31
C ASN A 48 -14.13 6.77 -15.53
N ARG A 49 -12.95 7.16 -16.03
CA ARG A 49 -12.36 6.58 -17.25
C ARG A 49 -12.35 5.05 -17.24
N ALA A 50 -12.61 4.45 -18.40
CA ALA A 50 -12.48 3.01 -18.59
C ALA A 50 -11.02 2.57 -18.48
N LEU A 51 -10.79 1.40 -17.89
CA LEU A 51 -9.47 0.77 -17.77
C LEU A 51 -9.48 -0.55 -18.52
N ARG A 52 -8.33 -0.88 -19.12
CA ARG A 52 -8.11 -2.22 -19.67
C ARG A 52 -8.04 -3.23 -18.52
N ASP A 53 -8.70 -4.36 -18.67
CA ASP A 53 -8.52 -5.50 -17.77
C ASP A 53 -7.11 -6.09 -17.98
N THR A 54 -6.27 -5.97 -16.96
CA THR A 54 -4.87 -6.44 -16.95
C THR A 54 -4.71 -7.78 -16.24
N ARG A 55 -5.81 -8.38 -15.76
CA ARG A 55 -5.79 -9.68 -15.10
C ARG A 55 -5.49 -10.79 -16.09
N HIS A 56 -4.94 -11.88 -15.59
CA HIS A 56 -4.79 -13.10 -16.37
C HIS A 56 -6.19 -13.67 -16.71
N TYR A 57 -6.40 -14.20 -17.92
CA TYR A 57 -7.74 -14.66 -18.36
C TYR A 57 -8.37 -15.68 -17.40
N ARG A 58 -7.57 -16.55 -16.77
CA ARG A 58 -8.03 -17.52 -15.75
C ARG A 58 -8.66 -16.87 -14.51
N CYS A 59 -8.32 -15.62 -14.18
CA CYS A 59 -8.93 -14.91 -13.06
C CYS A 59 -10.45 -14.74 -13.21
N THR A 60 -10.95 -14.65 -14.45
CA THR A 60 -12.39 -14.50 -14.73
C THR A 60 -13.21 -15.74 -14.41
N THR A 61 -12.54 -16.90 -14.26
CA THR A 61 -13.19 -18.18 -13.95
C THR A 61 -13.17 -18.51 -12.46
N LEU A 62 -12.46 -17.70 -11.65
CA LEU A 62 -12.42 -17.90 -10.21
C LEU A 62 -13.77 -17.53 -9.59
N ARG A 63 -14.17 -18.33 -8.60
CA ARG A 63 -15.34 -18.08 -7.77
C ARG A 63 -14.85 -17.74 -6.37
N TYR A 64 -15.40 -16.67 -5.81
CA TYR A 64 -15.19 -16.25 -4.43
C TYR A 64 -16.46 -16.49 -3.64
N ASP A 65 -16.32 -16.59 -2.32
CA ASP A 65 -17.45 -16.75 -1.42
C ASP A 65 -18.43 -15.58 -1.58
N SER A 66 -19.73 -15.83 -1.43
CA SER A 66 -20.76 -14.79 -1.54
C SER A 66 -20.88 -13.91 -0.28
N ASP A 67 -20.40 -14.41 0.85
CA ASP A 67 -20.44 -13.79 2.20
C ASP A 67 -19.05 -13.26 2.60
N LEU A 68 -18.35 -12.58 1.68
CA LEU A 68 -17.09 -11.92 2.01
C LEU A 68 -17.33 -10.76 3.01
N PRO A 69 -16.42 -10.55 3.97
CA PRO A 69 -16.56 -9.48 4.95
C PRO A 69 -16.41 -8.11 4.27
N PRO A 70 -17.26 -7.11 4.59
CA PRO A 70 -17.06 -5.76 4.12
C PRO A 70 -15.80 -5.13 4.75
N THR A 71 -15.25 -4.13 4.08
CA THR A 71 -14.01 -3.45 4.48
C THR A 71 -14.19 -1.94 4.63
N SER A 72 -13.42 -1.33 5.55
CA SER A 72 -13.24 0.11 5.61
C SER A 72 -12.03 0.48 4.75
N ILE A 73 -12.27 1.22 3.68
CA ILE A 73 -11.22 1.63 2.74
C ILE A 73 -10.63 2.95 3.21
N ILE A 74 -9.36 2.95 3.59
CA ILE A 74 -8.65 4.11 4.13
C ILE A 74 -7.76 4.68 3.03
N VAL A 75 -8.03 5.92 2.65
CA VAL A 75 -7.24 6.69 1.69
C VAL A 75 -6.64 7.89 2.42
N THR A 76 -5.35 7.82 2.70
CA THR A 76 -4.60 8.92 3.28
C THR A 76 -4.05 9.81 2.16
N PHE A 77 -4.20 11.12 2.29
CA PHE A 77 -3.67 12.06 1.31
C PHE A 77 -3.08 13.30 1.99
N HIS A 78 -2.07 13.86 1.33
CA HIS A 78 -1.44 15.11 1.70
C HIS A 78 -1.24 15.91 0.42
N ASN A 79 -1.88 17.08 0.31
CA ASN A 79 -1.79 17.95 -0.87
C ASN A 79 -1.86 17.16 -2.20
N GLU A 80 -2.82 16.25 -2.34
CA GLU A 80 -2.99 15.45 -3.55
C GLU A 80 -3.73 16.24 -4.64
N ALA A 81 -3.44 15.94 -5.91
CA ALA A 81 -4.20 16.52 -7.00
C ALA A 81 -5.67 16.07 -6.92
N ARG A 82 -6.59 17.03 -7.05
CA ARG A 82 -8.02 16.73 -6.96
C ARG A 82 -8.46 15.68 -7.97
N SER A 83 -7.93 15.73 -9.18
CA SER A 83 -8.24 14.77 -10.26
C SER A 83 -7.81 13.33 -9.96
N THR A 84 -6.63 13.13 -9.35
CA THR A 84 -6.17 11.80 -8.94
C THR A 84 -6.95 11.26 -7.76
N LEU A 85 -7.16 12.08 -6.71
CA LEU A 85 -7.94 11.67 -5.54
C LEU A 85 -9.37 11.29 -5.92
N LEU A 86 -10.06 12.13 -6.71
CA LEU A 86 -11.42 11.82 -7.16
C LEU A 86 -11.47 10.53 -7.98
N ARG A 87 -10.49 10.32 -8.85
CA ARG A 87 -10.42 9.12 -9.70
C ARG A 87 -10.10 7.86 -8.90
N THR A 88 -9.32 7.94 -7.82
CA THR A 88 -9.17 6.85 -6.85
C THR A 88 -10.52 6.48 -6.26
N ILE A 89 -11.27 7.47 -5.74
CA ILE A 89 -12.56 7.22 -5.11
C ILE A 89 -13.59 6.70 -6.13
N ARG A 90 -13.72 7.33 -7.29
CA ARG A 90 -14.60 6.86 -8.39
C ARG A 90 -14.25 5.45 -8.82
N SER A 91 -12.96 5.10 -8.93
CA SER A 91 -12.56 3.75 -9.31
C SER A 91 -13.03 2.70 -8.30
N VAL A 92 -12.93 3.01 -7.00
CA VAL A 92 -13.39 2.14 -5.92
C VAL A 92 -14.91 1.97 -5.99
N LEU A 93 -15.65 3.08 -6.05
CA LEU A 93 -17.11 3.08 -6.05
C LEU A 93 -17.69 2.36 -7.28
N ASN A 94 -17.06 2.50 -8.45
CA ASN A 94 -17.56 1.92 -9.70
C ASN A 94 -17.18 0.44 -9.92
N ARG A 95 -16.19 -0.10 -9.19
CA ARG A 95 -15.60 -1.43 -9.48
C ARG A 95 -15.56 -2.34 -8.26
N THR A 96 -16.33 -2.00 -7.23
CA THR A 96 -16.45 -2.78 -6.02
C THR A 96 -17.94 -3.01 -5.75
N PRO A 97 -18.38 -4.26 -5.51
CA PRO A 97 -19.74 -4.52 -5.06
C PRO A 97 -20.07 -3.70 -3.82
N VAL A 98 -21.21 -3.00 -3.81
CA VAL A 98 -21.60 -2.03 -2.77
C VAL A 98 -21.56 -2.66 -1.37
N HIS A 99 -22.05 -3.89 -1.24
CA HIS A 99 -22.07 -4.63 0.04
C HIS A 99 -20.68 -4.94 0.62
N LEU A 100 -19.59 -4.85 -0.16
CA LEU A 100 -18.22 -5.03 0.32
C LEU A 100 -17.58 -3.72 0.80
N ILE A 101 -18.15 -2.57 0.47
CA ILE A 101 -17.71 -1.27 0.97
C ILE A 101 -18.51 -0.97 2.25
N HIS A 102 -17.85 -1.04 3.40
CA HIS A 102 -18.47 -0.56 4.63
C HIS A 102 -18.48 0.98 4.66
N GLU A 103 -17.33 1.57 4.35
CA GLU A 103 -17.10 3.01 4.30
C GLU A 103 -15.79 3.31 3.58
N ILE A 104 -15.66 4.55 3.10
CA ILE A 104 -14.39 5.10 2.60
C ILE A 104 -13.98 6.25 3.54
N ILE A 105 -12.82 6.11 4.17
CA ILE A 105 -12.27 7.09 5.11
C ILE A 105 -11.16 7.86 4.40
N LEU A 106 -11.45 9.12 4.08
CA LEU A 106 -10.46 10.06 3.58
C LEU A 106 -9.76 10.72 4.77
N VAL A 107 -8.46 10.48 4.92
CA VAL A 107 -7.65 11.10 5.98
C VAL A 107 -6.82 12.21 5.34
N ASP A 108 -7.22 13.45 5.56
CA ASP A 108 -6.44 14.63 5.25
C ASP A 108 -5.37 14.82 6.33
N ASP A 109 -4.11 14.73 5.94
CA ASP A 109 -2.95 14.78 6.85
C ASP A 109 -2.59 16.22 7.28
N PHE A 110 -3.20 17.26 6.69
CA PHE A 110 -2.97 18.70 6.97
C PHE A 110 -1.49 19.14 7.08
N SER A 111 -0.54 18.33 6.64
CA SER A 111 0.91 18.54 6.79
C SER A 111 1.48 18.40 8.20
N GLU A 112 0.77 17.73 9.12
CA GLU A 112 1.21 17.64 10.54
C GLU A 112 1.76 16.26 10.92
N ASP A 113 1.13 15.18 10.45
CA ASP A 113 1.27 13.85 11.06
C ASP A 113 2.06 12.84 10.21
N GLY A 114 2.00 12.97 8.88
CA GLY A 114 2.62 12.04 7.94
C GLY A 114 1.76 10.83 7.60
N LEU A 115 2.12 10.12 6.51
CA LEU A 115 1.42 8.94 6.00
C LEU A 115 1.16 7.91 7.11
N ILE A 116 2.16 7.64 7.93
CA ILE A 116 2.16 6.55 8.92
C ILE A 116 1.11 6.80 10.02
N ARG A 117 1.11 8.01 10.61
CA ARG A 117 0.15 8.39 11.65
C ARG A 117 -1.25 8.57 11.08
N SER A 118 -1.36 9.15 9.88
CA SER A 118 -2.63 9.27 9.16
C SER A 118 -3.29 7.90 8.91
N ARG A 119 -2.52 6.87 8.54
CA ARG A 119 -3.05 5.50 8.39
C ARG A 119 -3.54 4.91 9.70
N VAL A 120 -2.84 5.17 10.80
CA VAL A 120 -3.27 4.75 12.15
C VAL A 120 -4.58 5.44 12.53
N ARG A 121 -4.69 6.75 12.31
CA ARG A 121 -5.93 7.52 12.55
C ARG A 121 -7.10 6.99 11.72
N GLY A 122 -6.88 6.70 10.45
CA GLY A 122 -7.89 6.07 9.59
C GLY A 122 -8.31 4.69 10.09
N ALA A 123 -7.35 3.86 10.53
CA ALA A 123 -7.63 2.55 11.11
C ALA A 123 -8.40 2.61 12.44
N ASP A 124 -8.15 3.65 13.24
CA ASP A 124 -8.86 3.90 14.50
C ASP A 124 -10.30 4.39 14.29
N ALA A 125 -10.54 5.14 13.22
CA ALA A 125 -11.89 5.56 12.83
C ALA A 125 -12.69 4.44 12.13
N ALA A 126 -12.02 3.44 11.58
CA ALA A 126 -12.64 2.36 10.82
C ALA A 126 -13.54 1.46 11.68
N ARG A 127 -14.74 1.17 11.16
CA ARG A 127 -15.77 0.36 11.81
C ARG A 127 -15.83 -1.08 11.31
N ALA A 128 -15.38 -1.36 10.09
CA ALA A 128 -15.40 -2.71 9.52
C ALA A 128 -14.39 -3.67 10.19
N GLY A 129 -14.62 -4.97 10.03
CA GLY A 129 -13.69 -6.02 10.49
C GLY A 129 -12.40 -6.09 9.68
N VAL A 130 -12.42 -5.62 8.43
CA VAL A 130 -11.26 -5.62 7.53
C VAL A 130 -10.88 -4.19 7.18
N LEU A 131 -9.57 -3.93 7.08
CA LEU A 131 -9.00 -2.66 6.64
C LEU A 131 -8.42 -2.80 5.25
N THR A 132 -8.67 -1.82 4.38
CA THR A 132 -8.03 -1.73 3.06
C THR A 132 -7.34 -0.39 2.91
N PHE A 133 -6.02 -0.38 2.77
CA PHE A 133 -5.25 0.83 2.56
C PHE A 133 -4.99 1.04 1.08
N LEU A 134 -5.27 2.25 0.59
CA LEU A 134 -4.95 2.70 -0.76
C LEU A 134 -4.25 4.07 -0.70
N ASP A 135 -3.32 4.30 -1.61
CA ASP A 135 -2.79 5.63 -1.84
C ASP A 135 -3.78 6.48 -2.65
N SER A 136 -3.68 7.80 -2.54
CA SER A 136 -4.61 8.79 -3.09
C SER A 136 -4.53 9.02 -4.60
N HIS A 137 -3.73 8.22 -5.29
CA HIS A 137 -3.44 8.31 -6.72
C HIS A 137 -3.37 6.91 -7.32
N CYS A 138 -4.34 6.10 -6.93
CA CYS A 138 -4.58 4.75 -7.41
C CYS A 138 -5.81 4.69 -8.31
N GLU A 139 -5.88 3.66 -9.15
CA GLU A 139 -7.10 3.29 -9.86
C GLU A 139 -7.29 1.79 -9.79
N VAL A 140 -8.36 1.35 -9.13
CA VAL A 140 -8.63 -0.08 -8.98
C VAL A 140 -9.22 -0.64 -10.27
N ASN A 141 -8.87 -1.89 -10.60
CA ASN A 141 -9.36 -2.59 -11.77
C ASN A 141 -10.57 -3.48 -11.42
N LYS A 142 -11.13 -4.17 -12.41
CA LYS A 142 -12.29 -5.06 -12.26
C LYS A 142 -12.01 -6.20 -11.27
N ASP A 143 -12.98 -6.47 -10.40
CA ASP A 143 -12.97 -7.49 -9.33
C ASP A 143 -11.67 -7.49 -8.50
N TRP A 144 -11.10 -6.30 -8.24
CA TRP A 144 -9.84 -6.19 -7.50
C TRP A 144 -9.96 -6.65 -6.04
N LEU A 145 -11.11 -6.40 -5.40
CA LEU A 145 -11.28 -6.59 -3.96
C LEU A 145 -11.62 -8.02 -3.50
N PRO A 146 -12.53 -8.77 -4.17
CA PRO A 146 -12.88 -10.13 -3.75
C PRO A 146 -11.70 -11.10 -3.58
N PRO A 147 -10.68 -11.13 -4.48
CA PRO A 147 -9.50 -11.97 -4.30
C PRO A 147 -8.75 -11.66 -3.00
N LEU A 148 -8.73 -10.40 -2.56
CA LEU A 148 -8.04 -9.97 -1.34
C LEU A 148 -8.84 -10.37 -0.09
N LEU A 149 -10.14 -10.06 -0.06
CA LEU A 149 -11.02 -10.38 1.06
C LEU A 149 -11.15 -11.89 1.30
N GLN A 150 -11.17 -12.68 0.22
CA GLN A 150 -11.18 -14.14 0.33
C GLN A 150 -9.99 -14.66 1.15
N ARG A 151 -8.80 -14.08 0.97
CA ARG A 151 -7.60 -14.50 1.69
C ARG A 151 -7.66 -14.16 3.17
N ILE A 152 -8.17 -12.98 3.49
CA ILE A 152 -8.38 -12.53 4.88
C ILE A 152 -9.43 -13.40 5.57
N LYS A 153 -10.55 -13.70 4.90
CA LYS A 153 -11.60 -14.59 5.43
C LYS A 153 -11.06 -15.99 5.74
N GLN A 154 -10.19 -16.52 4.89
CA GLN A 154 -9.58 -17.84 5.08
C GLN A 154 -8.57 -17.87 6.23
N ASP A 155 -7.89 -16.76 6.51
CA ASP A 155 -6.87 -16.65 7.53
C ASP A 155 -6.61 -15.17 7.85
N PRO A 156 -7.09 -14.67 9.01
CA PRO A 156 -7.00 -13.26 9.36
C PRO A 156 -5.56 -12.81 9.67
N THR A 157 -4.59 -13.73 9.77
CA THR A 157 -3.18 -13.39 10.00
C THR A 157 -2.44 -12.98 8.72
N ARG A 158 -3.08 -13.15 7.55
CA ARG A 158 -2.54 -12.74 6.26
C ARG A 158 -2.65 -11.25 6.05
N VAL A 159 -1.63 -10.68 5.43
CA VAL A 159 -1.65 -9.33 4.85
C VAL A 159 -1.46 -9.47 3.36
N VAL A 160 -2.39 -8.92 2.60
CA VAL A 160 -2.47 -9.20 1.16
C VAL A 160 -2.45 -7.93 0.34
N SER A 161 -1.72 -7.95 -0.77
CA SER A 161 -1.57 -6.83 -1.70
C SER A 161 -2.01 -7.21 -3.11
N PRO A 162 -2.55 -6.26 -3.89
CA PRO A 162 -2.76 -6.46 -5.32
C PRO A 162 -1.41 -6.50 -6.05
N VAL A 163 -1.43 -6.97 -7.30
CA VAL A 163 -0.40 -6.58 -8.25
C VAL A 163 -0.60 -5.11 -8.58
N ILE A 164 0.46 -4.33 -8.42
CA ILE A 164 0.44 -2.88 -8.61
C ILE A 164 0.81 -2.58 -10.06
N ASP A 165 -0.19 -2.25 -10.87
CA ASP A 165 -0.01 -1.79 -12.25
C ASP A 165 0.51 -0.34 -12.27
N ILE A 166 1.05 0.08 -13.42
CA ILE A 166 1.70 1.37 -13.57
C ILE A 166 0.73 2.35 -14.21
N ILE A 167 0.45 3.47 -13.55
CA ILE A 167 -0.11 4.65 -14.20
C ILE A 167 1.06 5.57 -14.53
N ASN A 168 1.33 5.77 -15.82
CA ASN A 168 2.46 6.57 -16.27
C ASN A 168 2.32 8.02 -15.78
N MET A 169 3.34 8.56 -15.11
CA MET A 169 3.27 9.91 -14.53
C MET A 169 3.18 11.06 -15.54
N ASP A 170 3.53 10.80 -16.81
CA ASP A 170 3.55 11.81 -17.87
C ASP A 170 2.28 11.76 -18.72
N THR A 171 1.86 10.56 -19.13
CA THR A 171 0.72 10.35 -20.04
C THR A 171 -0.54 9.84 -19.35
N PHE A 172 -0.44 9.43 -18.09
CA PHE A 172 -1.49 8.75 -17.35
C PHE A 172 -1.99 7.44 -17.98
N ALA A 173 -1.26 6.87 -18.93
CA ALA A 173 -1.58 5.55 -19.48
C ALA A 173 -1.52 4.48 -18.38
N TYR A 174 -2.56 3.64 -18.31
CA TYR A 174 -2.61 2.48 -17.41
C TYR A 174 -1.93 1.28 -18.08
N VAL A 175 -0.83 0.80 -17.51
CA VAL A 175 0.04 -0.24 -18.06
C VAL A 175 0.15 -1.41 -17.09
N ALA A 176 -0.07 -2.62 -17.60
CA ALA A 176 0.03 -3.84 -16.81
C ALA A 176 1.46 -4.04 -16.26
N ALA A 177 1.57 -4.30 -14.96
CA ALA A 177 2.80 -4.82 -14.38
C ALA A 177 2.89 -6.34 -14.55
N SER A 178 4.11 -6.88 -14.47
CA SER A 178 4.30 -8.33 -14.45
C SER A 178 3.66 -8.94 -13.21
N ALA A 179 2.95 -10.05 -13.41
CA ALA A 179 2.33 -10.82 -12.33
C ALA A 179 3.33 -11.70 -11.56
N ASP A 180 4.55 -11.87 -12.09
CA ASP A 180 5.61 -12.73 -11.53
C ASP A 180 6.64 -11.92 -10.72
N LEU A 181 6.20 -10.79 -10.15
CA LEU A 181 7.01 -9.96 -9.27
C LEU A 181 6.62 -10.19 -7.82
N ARG A 182 7.62 -10.28 -6.96
CA ARG A 182 7.48 -10.16 -5.50
C ARG A 182 8.31 -8.99 -5.01
N GLY A 183 8.00 -8.49 -3.82
CA GLY A 183 8.83 -7.49 -3.17
C GLY A 183 10.12 -8.13 -2.65
N GLY A 184 11.23 -7.41 -2.80
CA GLY A 184 12.52 -7.72 -2.20
C GLY A 184 13.20 -6.45 -1.70
N PHE A 185 14.37 -6.62 -1.11
CA PHE A 185 15.18 -5.49 -0.64
C PHE A 185 16.66 -5.82 -0.60
N ASP A 186 17.50 -4.81 -0.47
CA ASP A 186 18.93 -4.96 -0.18
C ASP A 186 19.26 -4.56 1.26
N TRP A 187 20.48 -4.83 1.73
CA TRP A 187 20.90 -4.48 3.09
C TRP A 187 20.79 -3.00 3.43
N SER A 188 20.69 -2.09 2.45
CA SER A 188 20.44 -0.67 2.70
C SER A 188 18.99 -0.38 3.09
N LEU A 189 18.14 -1.41 3.20
CA LEU A 189 16.68 -1.33 3.33
C LEU A 189 16.10 -0.48 2.20
N HIS A 190 16.51 -0.75 0.96
CA HIS A 190 15.89 -0.18 -0.23
C HIS A 190 14.97 -1.22 -0.88
N PHE A 191 13.71 -0.84 -1.12
CA PHE A 191 12.73 -1.74 -1.72
C PHE A 191 13.01 -1.90 -3.22
N LYS A 192 12.89 -3.13 -3.72
CA LYS A 192 12.98 -3.45 -5.14
C LYS A 192 11.95 -4.51 -5.50
N TRP A 193 11.50 -4.47 -6.75
CA TRP A 193 10.75 -5.57 -7.33
C TRP A 193 11.71 -6.66 -7.80
N GLU A 194 11.46 -7.89 -7.39
CA GLU A 194 12.24 -9.06 -7.80
C GLU A 194 11.38 -10.00 -8.61
N GLN A 195 11.94 -10.54 -9.70
CA GLN A 195 11.31 -11.65 -10.39
C GLN A 195 11.40 -12.91 -9.52
N LEU A 196 10.36 -13.73 -9.60
CA LEU A 196 10.40 -15.08 -9.03
C LEU A 196 11.59 -15.87 -9.60
N SER A 197 12.26 -16.66 -8.75
CA SER A 197 13.36 -17.53 -9.19
C SER A 197 12.89 -18.51 -10.27
N PRO A 198 13.77 -19.04 -11.14
CA PRO A 198 13.40 -20.08 -12.10
C PRO A 198 12.66 -21.26 -11.44
N GLU A 199 13.08 -21.68 -10.25
CA GLU A 199 12.45 -22.77 -9.49
C GLU A 199 11.05 -22.39 -8.98
N GLN A 200 10.89 -21.17 -8.46
CA GLN A 200 9.59 -20.65 -8.02
C GLN A 200 8.61 -20.54 -9.18
N ARG A 201 9.07 -20.06 -10.35
CA ARG A 201 8.28 -20.00 -11.58
C ARG A 201 7.90 -21.38 -12.08
N ALA A 202 8.83 -22.33 -12.10
CA ALA A 202 8.59 -23.70 -12.55
C ALA A 202 7.56 -24.44 -11.66
N ARG A 203 7.54 -24.17 -10.35
CA ARG A 203 6.54 -24.75 -9.42
C ARG A 203 5.14 -24.14 -9.59
N ARG A 204 5.03 -23.01 -10.26
CA ARG A 204 3.79 -22.23 -10.38
C ARG A 204 3.05 -22.60 -11.66
N THR A 205 2.27 -23.68 -11.59
CA THR A 205 1.44 -24.18 -12.71
C THR A 205 0.16 -23.38 -12.92
N ASP A 206 -0.28 -22.62 -11.91
CA ASP A 206 -1.45 -21.76 -11.97
C ASP A 206 -1.04 -20.30 -11.71
N PRO A 207 -1.11 -19.42 -12.74
CA PRO A 207 -0.69 -18.03 -12.63
C PRO A 207 -1.62 -17.19 -11.74
N THR A 208 -2.77 -17.72 -11.32
CA THR A 208 -3.72 -17.02 -10.45
C THR A 208 -3.43 -17.17 -8.95
N GLN A 209 -2.56 -18.12 -8.57
CA GLN A 209 -2.31 -18.44 -7.16
C GLN A 209 -1.67 -17.28 -6.39
N PRO A 210 -1.88 -17.13 -5.08
CA PRO A 210 -1.16 -16.13 -4.29
C PRO A 210 0.37 -16.33 -4.38
N ILE A 211 1.13 -15.23 -4.31
CA ILE A 211 2.59 -15.23 -4.26
C ILE A 211 3.02 -14.76 -2.88
N LYS A 212 3.71 -15.62 -2.11
CA LYS A 212 4.34 -15.17 -0.85
C LYS A 212 5.44 -14.17 -1.16
N THR A 213 5.43 -13.04 -0.46
CA THR A 213 6.41 -11.96 -0.65
C THR A 213 7.18 -11.69 0.64
N PRO A 214 8.51 -11.57 0.62
CA PRO A 214 9.29 -11.14 1.79
C PRO A 214 8.83 -9.79 2.34
N ILE A 215 8.52 -8.86 1.44
CA ILE A 215 8.20 -7.48 1.74
C ILE A 215 7.05 -7.00 0.85
N ILE A 216 6.17 -6.15 1.36
CA ILE A 216 5.20 -5.40 0.55
C ILE A 216 5.76 -4.00 0.20
N ALA A 217 5.27 -3.41 -0.89
CA ALA A 217 5.60 -2.02 -1.24
C ALA A 217 5.09 -1.03 -0.17
N GLY A 218 4.03 -1.38 0.55
CA GLY A 218 3.47 -0.62 1.68
C GLY A 218 2.30 0.28 1.31
N GLY A 219 2.21 0.77 0.06
CA GLY A 219 1.13 1.65 -0.41
C GLY A 219 -0.27 1.03 -0.35
N LEU A 220 -0.37 -0.24 -0.77
CA LEU A 220 -1.64 -0.90 -1.05
C LEU A 220 -1.68 -2.29 -0.40
N PHE A 221 -2.55 -2.48 0.58
CA PHE A 221 -2.75 -3.78 1.22
C PHE A 221 -4.07 -3.89 1.98
N VAL A 222 -4.47 -5.12 2.25
CA VAL A 222 -5.66 -5.48 3.05
C VAL A 222 -5.21 -6.32 4.23
N ILE A 223 -5.78 -6.04 5.41
CA ILE A 223 -5.46 -6.72 6.66
C ILE A 223 -6.71 -6.80 7.55
N ASP A 224 -6.85 -7.88 8.31
CA ASP A 224 -7.85 -7.94 9.38
C ASP A 224 -7.59 -6.86 10.44
N ARG A 225 -8.64 -6.13 10.86
CA ARG A 225 -8.51 -5.01 11.81
C ARG A 225 -8.03 -5.48 13.18
N SER A 226 -8.53 -6.63 13.64
CA SER A 226 -8.12 -7.20 14.94
C SER A 226 -6.65 -7.62 14.89
N TRP A 227 -6.19 -8.17 13.76
CA TRP A 227 -4.80 -8.53 13.53
C TRP A 227 -3.89 -7.30 13.45
N PHE A 228 -4.30 -6.24 12.74
CA PHE A 228 -3.57 -4.96 12.70
C PHE A 228 -3.38 -4.38 14.11
N ASN A 229 -4.43 -4.40 14.92
CA ASN A 229 -4.39 -3.94 16.31
C ASN A 229 -3.54 -4.85 17.20
N HIS A 230 -3.67 -6.18 17.06
CA HIS A 230 -2.90 -7.16 17.80
C HIS A 230 -1.40 -7.02 17.56
N LEU A 231 -1.01 -6.83 16.29
CA LEU A 231 0.37 -6.58 15.92
C LEU A 231 0.85 -5.19 16.39
N GLY A 232 -0.01 -4.32 16.91
CA GLY A 232 0.39 -3.01 17.44
C GLY A 232 0.46 -1.91 16.40
N LYS A 233 -0.40 -1.96 15.37
CA LYS A 233 -0.60 -0.94 14.32
C LYS A 233 0.70 -0.56 13.61
N TYR A 234 0.91 0.69 13.22
CA TYR A 234 2.24 1.18 12.81
C TYR A 234 3.00 1.78 14.01
N ASP A 235 4.33 1.85 13.88
CA ASP A 235 5.17 2.63 14.79
C ASP A 235 4.94 4.14 14.57
N THR A 236 4.14 4.76 15.43
CA THR A 236 3.77 6.18 15.31
C THR A 236 4.91 7.16 15.60
N ALA A 237 6.06 6.69 16.08
CA ALA A 237 7.26 7.50 16.23
C ALA A 237 8.14 7.53 14.95
N MET A 238 7.73 6.84 13.89
CA MET A 238 8.21 7.12 12.54
C MET A 238 7.59 8.42 12.01
N ASP A 239 8.34 9.10 11.15
CA ASP A 239 7.95 10.40 10.59
C ASP A 239 7.60 10.29 9.11
N ILE A 240 6.54 11.00 8.70
CA ILE A 240 6.18 11.31 7.31
C ILE A 240 6.03 10.08 6.42
N TRP A 241 7.13 9.55 5.89
CA TRP A 241 7.14 8.51 4.87
C TRP A 241 8.44 7.70 4.87
N GLY A 242 8.32 6.41 4.55
CA GLY A 242 9.43 5.51 4.26
C GLY A 242 9.85 4.70 5.48
N GLY A 243 10.23 3.44 5.28
CA GLY A 243 10.64 2.53 6.34
C GLY A 243 9.50 1.73 6.97
N GLU A 244 8.25 2.22 6.89
CA GLU A 244 7.07 1.61 7.48
C GLU A 244 6.69 0.28 6.82
N ASN A 245 6.93 0.19 5.51
CA ASN A 245 6.71 -1.03 4.74
C ASN A 245 7.62 -2.17 5.22
N PHE A 246 8.88 -1.86 5.56
CA PHE A 246 9.84 -2.79 6.17
C PHE A 246 9.39 -3.23 7.56
N GLU A 247 9.04 -2.27 8.40
CA GLU A 247 8.64 -2.54 9.79
C GLU A 247 7.45 -3.50 9.86
N ILE A 248 6.36 -3.17 9.15
CA ILE A 248 5.16 -4.01 9.17
C ILE A 248 5.43 -5.39 8.55
N SER A 249 6.22 -5.46 7.48
CA SER A 249 6.52 -6.73 6.81
C SER A 249 7.34 -7.67 7.69
N PHE A 250 8.40 -7.14 8.32
CA PHE A 250 9.24 -7.91 9.24
C PHE A 250 8.43 -8.37 10.44
N ARG A 251 7.61 -7.48 11.01
CA ARG A 251 6.74 -7.81 12.13
C ARG A 251 5.72 -8.88 11.77
N VAL A 252 5.00 -8.76 10.66
CA VAL A 252 4.00 -9.76 10.25
C VAL A 252 4.64 -11.14 10.12
N TRP A 253 5.75 -11.26 9.38
CA TRP A 253 6.43 -12.55 9.19
C TRP A 253 6.99 -13.12 10.49
N GLN A 254 7.72 -12.32 11.26
CA GLN A 254 8.37 -12.79 12.49
C GLN A 254 7.34 -13.11 13.58
N CYS A 255 6.17 -12.47 13.59
CA CYS A 255 5.16 -12.62 14.63
C CYS A 255 3.99 -13.54 14.22
N GLY A 256 4.17 -14.38 13.19
CA GLY A 256 3.29 -15.51 12.89
C GLY A 256 2.26 -15.31 11.79
N GLY A 257 2.28 -14.20 11.07
CA GLY A 257 1.46 -13.97 9.87
C GLY A 257 2.23 -14.25 8.58
N SER A 258 1.63 -13.85 7.45
CA SER A 258 2.30 -13.91 6.14
C SER A 258 1.89 -12.78 5.21
N LEU A 259 2.76 -12.44 4.27
CA LEU A 259 2.50 -11.45 3.23
C LEU A 259 2.28 -12.15 1.88
N GLU A 260 1.23 -11.75 1.15
CA GLU A 260 0.91 -12.31 -0.16
C GLU A 260 0.61 -11.22 -1.20
N ILE A 261 1.01 -11.44 -2.44
CA ILE A 261 0.60 -10.66 -3.62
C ILE A 261 -0.38 -11.51 -4.43
N LEU A 262 -1.51 -10.92 -4.81
CA LEU A 262 -2.64 -11.61 -5.44
C LEU A 262 -2.74 -11.21 -6.92
N PRO A 263 -2.35 -12.07 -7.88
CA PRO A 263 -2.29 -11.73 -9.31
C PRO A 263 -3.62 -11.34 -9.95
N CYS A 264 -4.73 -11.86 -9.42
CA CYS A 264 -6.07 -11.54 -9.88
C CYS A 264 -6.63 -10.24 -9.29
N SER A 265 -5.94 -9.64 -8.31
CA SER A 265 -6.23 -8.29 -7.84
C SER A 265 -5.25 -7.31 -8.49
N ARG A 266 -5.79 -6.32 -9.20
CA ARG A 266 -5.03 -5.34 -9.98
C ARG A 266 -5.40 -3.93 -9.56
N VAL A 267 -4.41 -3.14 -9.19
CA VAL A 267 -4.60 -1.72 -8.87
C VAL A 267 -3.48 -0.92 -9.52
N GLY A 268 -3.83 0.07 -10.34
CA GLY A 268 -2.87 1.00 -10.91
C GLY A 268 -2.41 2.02 -9.88
N HIS A 269 -1.15 2.40 -9.93
CA HIS A 269 -0.57 3.44 -9.07
C HIS A 269 0.28 4.41 -9.89
N VAL A 270 0.18 5.71 -9.61
CA VAL A 270 1.03 6.74 -10.24
C VAL A 270 2.41 6.70 -9.59
N PHE A 271 3.38 6.06 -10.25
CA PHE A 271 4.77 6.04 -9.77
C PHE A 271 5.48 7.35 -10.11
N ARG A 272 5.93 8.07 -9.08
CA ARG A 272 6.59 9.38 -9.19
C ARG A 272 8.10 9.22 -9.09
N LYS A 273 8.85 10.13 -9.71
CA LYS A 273 10.33 10.18 -9.59
C LYS A 273 10.81 10.88 -8.31
N LYS A 274 9.96 11.70 -7.69
CA LYS A 274 10.24 12.48 -6.48
C LYS A 274 8.98 12.53 -5.60
N HIS A 275 9.19 12.68 -4.29
CA HIS A 275 8.09 12.92 -3.35
C HIS A 275 7.75 14.43 -3.35
N PRO A 276 6.47 14.83 -3.48
CA PRO A 276 6.07 16.23 -3.40
C PRO A 276 5.85 16.73 -1.96
N TYR A 277 6.24 15.94 -0.95
CA TYR A 277 6.08 16.29 0.46
C TYR A 277 7.25 17.12 0.97
N ILE A 278 6.96 17.98 1.96
CA ILE A 278 7.98 18.71 2.70
C ILE A 278 8.50 17.78 3.80
N PHE A 279 9.83 17.60 3.84
CA PHE A 279 10.51 16.86 4.90
C PHE A 279 11.29 17.86 5.76
N PRO A 280 10.87 18.16 7.00
CA PRO A 280 11.49 19.18 7.85
C PRO A 280 13.00 18.99 8.03
N GLU A 281 13.44 17.73 8.19
CA GLU A 281 14.86 17.37 8.33
C GLU A 281 15.48 16.85 7.03
N GLY A 282 14.75 16.92 5.92
CA GLY A 282 15.10 16.33 4.63
C GLY A 282 14.70 14.86 4.49
N ASN A 283 14.36 14.47 3.27
CA ASN A 283 13.89 13.11 2.93
C ASN A 283 14.88 12.03 3.40
N ALA A 284 16.18 12.22 3.13
CA ALA A 284 17.20 11.24 3.48
C ALA A 284 17.29 11.00 5.01
N ASN A 285 17.25 12.04 5.83
CA ASN A 285 17.32 11.89 7.29
C ASN A 285 16.03 11.28 7.84
N THR A 286 14.87 11.66 7.32
CA THR A 286 13.57 11.06 7.67
C THR A 286 13.57 9.55 7.39
N TYR A 287 14.00 9.18 6.18
CA TYR A 287 14.12 7.77 5.78
C TYR A 287 15.13 7.01 6.65
N ILE A 288 16.27 7.62 6.99
CA ILE A 288 17.26 7.03 7.90
C ILE A 288 16.66 6.83 9.29
N LYS A 289 16.00 7.83 9.87
CA LYS A 289 15.34 7.70 11.18
C LYS A 289 14.40 6.50 11.19
N ASN A 290 13.48 6.42 10.23
CA ASN A 290 12.48 5.35 10.18
C ASN A 290 13.12 3.97 9.95
N THR A 291 14.03 3.85 8.98
CA THR A 291 14.72 2.58 8.70
C THR A 291 15.61 2.12 9.85
N ARG A 292 16.18 3.03 10.64
CA ARG A 292 16.90 2.68 11.87
C ARG A 292 15.98 2.14 12.94
N ARG A 293 14.81 2.74 13.15
CA ARG A 293 13.80 2.20 14.08
C ARG A 293 13.44 0.76 13.69
N THR A 294 13.26 0.50 12.40
CA THR A 294 13.04 -0.87 11.89
C THR A 294 14.22 -1.78 12.18
N ALA A 295 15.44 -1.38 11.81
CA ALA A 295 16.63 -2.21 11.95
C ALA A 295 16.93 -2.56 13.41
N GLU A 296 16.84 -1.58 14.32
CA GLU A 296 17.16 -1.76 15.73
C GLU A 296 16.15 -2.68 16.45
N VAL A 297 14.89 -2.67 16.04
CA VAL A 297 13.85 -3.50 16.67
C VAL A 297 13.79 -4.90 16.06
N TRP A 298 13.95 -5.03 14.74
CA TRP A 298 13.53 -6.24 14.00
C TRP A 298 14.66 -7.02 13.35
N MET A 299 15.88 -6.47 13.22
CA MET A 299 16.97 -7.12 12.48
C MET A 299 18.01 -7.83 13.35
N ASP A 300 17.88 -7.82 14.67
CA ASP A 300 18.86 -8.41 15.59
C ASP A 300 20.29 -7.91 15.25
N ASP A 301 21.30 -8.79 15.27
CA ASP A 301 22.67 -8.44 14.90
C ASP A 301 22.85 -8.16 13.40
N PHE A 302 21.89 -8.53 12.55
CA PHE A 302 21.94 -8.24 11.10
C PHE A 302 21.77 -6.75 10.78
N ARG A 303 21.36 -5.92 11.74
CA ARG A 303 21.42 -4.46 11.62
C ARG A 303 22.82 -3.94 11.28
N LEU A 304 23.88 -4.70 11.60
CA LEU A 304 25.25 -4.36 11.23
C LEU A 304 25.45 -4.32 9.71
N PHE A 305 24.79 -5.19 8.94
CA PHE A 305 24.81 -5.13 7.48
C PHE A 305 24.12 -3.87 6.96
N TYR A 306 23.01 -3.45 7.58
CA TYR A 306 22.36 -2.18 7.28
C TYR A 306 23.30 -1.00 7.51
N TYR A 307 23.99 -0.95 8.66
CA TYR A 307 24.95 0.12 8.93
C TYR A 307 26.17 0.10 8.01
N SER A 308 26.56 -1.07 7.52
CA SER A 308 27.63 -1.20 6.51
C SER A 308 27.17 -0.72 5.13
N ALA A 309 25.94 -1.02 4.74
CA ALA A 309 25.35 -0.56 3.47
C ALA A 309 24.94 0.93 3.50
N ARG A 310 24.59 1.48 4.68
CA ARG A 310 24.33 2.91 4.91
C ARG A 310 25.16 3.46 6.08
N PRO A 311 26.47 3.75 5.88
CA PRO A 311 27.31 4.30 6.94
C PRO A 311 26.78 5.62 7.52
N ALA A 312 26.13 6.45 6.71
CA ALA A 312 25.52 7.72 7.11
C ALA A 312 24.40 7.57 8.17
N ALA A 313 23.87 6.37 8.35
CA ALA A 313 22.89 6.09 9.39
C ALA A 313 23.52 6.01 10.78
N ARG A 314 24.82 5.69 10.91
CA ARG A 314 25.51 5.56 12.20
C ARG A 314 25.51 6.89 12.96
N GLY A 315 25.22 6.83 14.26
CA GLY A 315 25.25 8.01 15.14
C GLY A 315 24.05 8.97 15.02
N LYS A 316 23.15 8.80 14.04
CA LYS A 316 21.90 9.59 13.96
C LYS A 316 20.94 9.26 15.12
N SER A 317 20.05 10.18 15.50
CA SER A 317 18.99 9.83 16.45
C SER A 317 17.88 9.05 15.75
N TYR A 318 17.27 8.11 16.45
CA TYR A 318 16.08 7.38 15.98
C TYR A 318 14.94 7.38 17.02
N GLY A 319 15.10 8.13 18.12
CA GLY A 319 14.14 8.22 19.21
C GLY A 319 14.02 6.94 20.05
N ASP A 320 13.10 6.93 21.00
CA ASP A 320 12.83 5.75 21.83
C ASP A 320 12.16 4.62 21.03
N ILE A 321 12.61 3.39 21.25
CA ILE A 321 12.08 2.17 20.63
C ILE A 321 11.60 1.15 21.64
N GLN A 322 11.64 1.45 22.94
CA GLN A 322 11.37 0.49 24.01
C GLN A 322 9.97 -0.13 23.87
N GLY A 323 8.95 0.68 23.57
CA GLY A 323 7.59 0.20 23.32
C GLY A 323 7.42 -0.71 22.09
N ARG A 324 8.38 -0.72 21.16
CA ARG A 324 8.42 -1.66 20.01
C ARG A 324 9.21 -2.92 20.33
N VAL A 325 10.30 -2.80 21.10
CA VAL A 325 11.04 -3.94 21.64
C VAL A 325 10.15 -4.79 22.56
N ASP A 326 9.39 -4.16 23.45
CA ASP A 326 8.49 -4.87 24.37
C ASP A 326 7.31 -5.50 23.66
N LEU A 327 6.79 -4.86 22.61
CA LEU A 327 5.80 -5.46 21.73
C LEU A 327 6.34 -6.75 21.08
N ARG A 328 7.55 -6.71 20.50
CA ARG A 328 8.19 -7.88 19.86
C ARG A 328 8.33 -9.04 20.85
N LYS A 329 8.74 -8.74 22.09
CA LYS A 329 8.81 -9.74 23.18
C LYS A 329 7.43 -10.29 23.54
N LYS A 330 6.44 -9.42 23.73
CA LYS A 330 5.05 -9.79 24.08
C LYS A 330 4.43 -10.73 23.04
N LEU A 331 4.67 -10.46 21.76
CA LEU A 331 4.19 -11.26 20.64
C LEU A 331 5.00 -12.55 20.41
N LYS A 332 6.10 -12.76 21.15
CA LYS A 332 6.99 -13.93 21.03
C LYS A 332 7.47 -14.16 19.60
N CYS A 333 7.83 -13.07 18.91
CA CYS A 333 8.22 -13.13 17.52
C CYS A 333 9.53 -13.91 17.33
N LYS A 334 9.68 -14.53 16.16
CA LYS A 334 10.89 -15.21 15.70
C LYS A 334 12.04 -14.21 15.51
N SER A 335 13.27 -14.74 15.42
CA SER A 335 14.46 -13.94 15.12
C SER A 335 14.50 -13.52 13.66
N PHE A 336 15.31 -12.50 13.37
CA PHE A 336 15.59 -12.10 11.99
C PHE A 336 16.36 -13.19 11.23
N LYS A 337 17.19 -13.99 11.92
CA LYS A 337 17.80 -15.18 11.32
C LYS A 337 16.74 -16.14 10.79
N TRP A 338 15.69 -16.43 11.56
CA TRP A 338 14.58 -17.26 11.09
C TRP A 338 13.91 -16.65 9.85
N TYR A 339 13.70 -15.33 9.83
CA TYR A 339 13.15 -14.63 8.68
C TYR A 339 14.02 -14.82 7.43
N LEU A 340 15.34 -14.67 7.53
CA LEU A 340 16.25 -14.89 6.40
C LEU A 340 16.23 -16.36 5.95
N ASP A 341 16.30 -17.31 6.88
CA ASP A 341 16.36 -18.73 6.54
C ASP A 341 15.04 -19.25 5.91
N ASN A 342 13.88 -18.68 6.27
CA ASN A 342 12.56 -19.24 5.93
C ASN A 342 11.70 -18.37 5.01
N VAL A 343 11.91 -17.06 5.01
CA VAL A 343 11.08 -16.10 4.26
C VAL A 343 11.87 -15.50 3.10
N TYR A 344 13.14 -15.11 3.32
CA TYR A 344 13.96 -14.47 2.30
C TYR A 344 15.38 -15.03 2.19
N PRO A 345 15.54 -16.33 1.87
CA PRO A 345 16.85 -16.99 1.79
C PRO A 345 17.70 -16.50 0.62
N GLU A 346 17.11 -15.79 -0.34
CA GLU A 346 17.82 -15.25 -1.49
C GLU A 346 18.53 -13.91 -1.21
N LEU A 347 18.28 -13.28 -0.06
CA LEU A 347 19.00 -12.07 0.36
C LEU A 347 20.45 -12.44 0.70
N LYS A 348 21.39 -11.96 -0.13
CA LYS A 348 22.83 -12.18 0.03
C LYS A 348 23.52 -11.03 0.73
#